data_AF-A0A350T3G7-F1
#
_entry.id   AF-A0A350T3G7-F1
#
_cell.length_a   1.000
_cell.length_b   1.000
_cell.length_c   1.000
_cell.angle_alpha   90.00
_cell.angle_beta   90.00
_cell.angle_gamma   90.00
#
_symmetry.space_group_name_H-M   'P 1'
#
loop_
_entity.id
_entity.type
_entity.pdbx_description
1 polymer ?
#
loop_
_entity_poly.entity_id
_entity_poly.type
_entity_poly.pdbx_seq_one_letter_code
_entity_poly.pdbx_strand_id
1 'polypeptide(L)'
;MAYRVVIGSIMHETNSFSPVGTTFASFHTGRDDLVNGIEVIEDHRGTFTGLGGFIDVADAAGWDLIGTVSGHATPSGNVPAAAYDELKRRLIDRVRHAGDVDGVLLYLHGAMLAENAPDAEGDLCAAVREVVGGDVPIVVELDLHGNITEAMCRVVNAVYVYRTNPHIDAYERGIEAARCLQQILDGALARPAVYISKPPMIPPTINMRTAEGPMRDLIERGICLLYTS
;
A
#
# COMPACT_ATOMS: atom_id res chain seq x y z
N MET A 1 -23.90 8.34 9.25
CA MET A 1 -23.61 8.33 7.80
C MET A 1 -22.52 7.31 7.60
N ALA A 2 -22.58 6.51 6.54
CA ALA A 2 -21.48 5.60 6.20
C ALA A 2 -20.25 6.42 5.77
N TYR A 3 -19.06 6.05 6.23
CA TYR A 3 -17.82 6.67 5.75
C TYR A 3 -17.56 6.26 4.30
N ARG A 4 -17.20 7.21 3.45
CA ARG A 4 -16.81 7.01 2.06
C ARG A 4 -15.31 6.81 1.99
N VAL A 5 -14.84 5.62 1.62
CA VAL A 5 -13.41 5.29 1.65
C VAL A 5 -12.94 4.80 0.29
N VAL A 6 -11.87 5.43 -0.21
CA VAL A 6 -11.21 5.01 -1.44
C VAL A 6 -10.25 3.86 -1.17
N ILE A 7 -10.27 2.83 -2.03
CA ILE A 7 -9.29 1.74 -1.99
C ILE A 7 -8.62 1.51 -3.35
N GLY A 8 -7.37 1.04 -3.35
CA GLY A 8 -6.62 0.76 -4.57
C GLY A 8 -5.34 -0.03 -4.33
N SER A 9 -4.82 -0.65 -5.38
CA SER A 9 -3.59 -1.43 -5.34
C SER A 9 -2.79 -1.38 -6.64
N ILE A 10 -1.49 -1.12 -6.52
CA ILE A 10 -0.52 -1.28 -7.61
C ILE A 10 0.70 -1.98 -6.99
N MET A 11 0.88 -3.25 -7.30
CA MET A 11 1.90 -4.11 -6.70
C MET A 11 2.96 -4.46 -7.73
N HIS A 12 4.21 -4.07 -7.47
CA HIS A 12 5.37 -4.50 -8.26
C HIS A 12 6.64 -4.35 -7.44
N GLU A 13 7.53 -5.32 -7.53
CA GLU A 13 8.89 -5.26 -6.98
C GLU A 13 9.90 -5.10 -8.12
N THR A 14 10.74 -4.07 -8.04
CA THR A 14 11.74 -3.84 -9.09
C THR A 14 13.11 -4.42 -8.75
N ASN A 15 13.60 -5.29 -9.64
CA ASN A 15 15.02 -5.56 -9.79
C ASN A 15 15.61 -4.63 -10.86
N SER A 16 16.29 -3.58 -10.43
CA SER A 16 16.86 -2.56 -11.32
C SER A 16 17.99 -3.07 -12.24
N PHE A 17 18.51 -4.27 -11.99
CA PHE A 17 19.49 -4.94 -12.85
C PHE A 17 18.84 -5.88 -13.88
N SER A 18 17.53 -6.12 -13.79
CA SER A 18 16.82 -6.93 -14.76
C SER A 18 16.72 -6.20 -16.10
N PRO A 19 17.10 -6.83 -17.23
CA PRO A 19 16.96 -6.24 -18.56
C PRO A 19 15.51 -6.31 -19.08
N VAL A 20 14.61 -6.99 -18.38
CA VAL A 20 13.20 -7.16 -18.79
C VAL A 20 12.36 -6.13 -18.04
N GLY A 21 11.96 -5.07 -18.73
CA GLY A 21 11.10 -4.03 -18.16
C GLY A 21 9.67 -4.50 -17.92
N THR A 22 8.99 -3.86 -16.96
CA THR A 22 7.65 -4.22 -16.51
C THR A 22 6.60 -3.40 -17.26
N THR A 23 6.12 -3.90 -18.39
CA THR A 23 5.13 -3.20 -19.21
C THR A 23 3.77 -3.11 -18.52
N PHE A 24 2.90 -2.21 -18.96
CA PHE A 24 1.53 -2.08 -18.43
C PHE A 24 0.75 -3.40 -18.45
N ALA A 25 0.91 -4.21 -19.51
CA ALA A 25 0.26 -5.52 -19.63
C ALA A 25 0.75 -6.57 -18.63
N SER A 26 1.81 -6.28 -17.86
CA SER A 26 2.31 -7.16 -16.80
C SER A 26 1.44 -7.09 -15.54
N PHE A 27 0.60 -6.05 -15.40
CA PHE A 27 -0.26 -5.85 -14.24
C PHE A 27 -1.61 -6.54 -14.44
N HIS A 28 -1.93 -7.49 -13.57
CA HIS A 28 -3.13 -8.32 -13.62
C HIS A 28 -3.60 -8.71 -12.20
N THR A 29 -4.81 -9.24 -12.04
CA THR A 29 -5.28 -9.81 -10.76
C THR A 29 -5.22 -11.34 -10.71
N GLY A 30 -4.69 -11.96 -11.77
CA GLY A 30 -4.54 -13.41 -11.90
C GLY A 30 -5.76 -14.10 -12.49
N ARG A 31 -6.94 -13.48 -12.42
CA ARG A 31 -8.14 -13.86 -13.20
C ARG A 31 -8.23 -13.07 -14.49
N ASP A 32 -8.00 -11.77 -14.39
CA ASP A 32 -8.16 -10.82 -15.47
C ASP A 32 -6.93 -9.89 -15.57
N ASP A 33 -6.90 -9.09 -16.63
CA ASP A 33 -6.06 -7.89 -16.69
C ASP A 33 -6.36 -6.98 -15.48
N LEU A 34 -5.54 -5.94 -15.29
CA LEU A 34 -5.76 -4.93 -14.26
C LEU A 34 -7.24 -4.45 -14.19
N VAL A 35 -7.85 -4.65 -13.01
CA VAL A 35 -9.28 -4.39 -12.75
C VAL A 35 -9.49 -2.95 -12.26
N ASN A 36 -10.71 -2.42 -12.46
CA ASN A 36 -10.98 -1.01 -12.21
C ASN A 36 -12.36 -0.78 -11.55
N GLY A 37 -12.44 0.21 -10.66
CA GLY A 37 -13.71 0.62 -10.08
C GLY A 37 -14.26 -0.42 -9.11
N ILE A 38 -15.55 -0.74 -9.25
CA ILE A 38 -16.23 -1.72 -8.40
C ILE A 38 -15.59 -3.11 -8.49
N GLU A 39 -15.00 -3.46 -9.64
CA GLU A 39 -14.31 -4.75 -9.85
C GLU A 39 -13.13 -4.93 -8.87
N VAL A 40 -12.49 -3.84 -8.41
CA VAL A 40 -11.45 -3.91 -7.37
C VAL A 40 -12.02 -4.51 -6.07
N ILE A 41 -13.25 -4.16 -5.73
CA ILE A 41 -13.90 -4.65 -4.51
C ILE A 41 -14.38 -6.09 -4.75
N GLU A 42 -14.96 -6.37 -5.92
CA GLU A 42 -15.49 -7.70 -6.24
C GLU A 42 -14.39 -8.77 -6.34
N ASP A 43 -13.26 -8.46 -6.96
CA ASP A 43 -12.15 -9.39 -7.18
C ASP A 43 -11.40 -9.73 -5.88
N HIS A 44 -11.26 -8.77 -4.97
CA HIS A 44 -10.52 -8.95 -3.72
C HIS A 44 -11.38 -9.39 -2.53
N ARG A 45 -12.71 -9.37 -2.65
CA ARG A 45 -13.61 -9.79 -1.56
C ARG A 45 -13.43 -11.28 -1.25
N GLY A 46 -13.25 -11.60 0.03
CA GLY A 46 -13.00 -12.98 0.48
C GLY A 46 -11.62 -13.54 0.12
N THR A 47 -10.68 -12.69 -0.31
CA THR A 47 -9.28 -13.06 -0.51
C THR A 47 -8.44 -12.79 0.73
N PHE A 48 -7.34 -13.53 0.90
CA PHE A 48 -6.36 -13.30 1.97
C PHE A 48 -5.27 -12.29 1.57
N THR A 49 -5.65 -11.22 0.85
CA THR A 49 -4.74 -10.11 0.51
C THR A 49 -5.00 -8.89 1.39
N GLY A 50 -4.11 -7.91 1.38
CA GLY A 50 -4.31 -6.62 2.05
C GLY A 50 -5.65 -5.94 1.71
N LEU A 51 -5.98 -5.86 0.41
CA LEU A 51 -7.29 -5.39 -0.06
C LEU A 51 -8.49 -6.20 0.50
N GLY A 52 -8.38 -7.53 0.61
CA GLY A 52 -9.41 -8.35 1.23
C GLY A 52 -9.63 -7.99 2.70
N GLY A 53 -8.54 -7.72 3.43
CA GLY A 53 -8.59 -7.19 4.79
C GLY A 53 -9.26 -5.82 4.88
N PHE A 54 -8.98 -4.91 3.94
CA PHE A 54 -9.68 -3.62 3.88
C PHE A 54 -11.19 -3.80 3.70
N ILE A 55 -11.59 -4.67 2.77
CA ILE A 55 -12.99 -4.93 2.43
C ILE A 55 -13.75 -5.52 3.61
N ASP A 56 -13.18 -6.50 4.31
CA ASP A 56 -13.85 -7.14 5.45
C ASP A 56 -14.11 -6.17 6.61
N VAL A 57 -13.16 -5.26 6.89
CA VAL A 57 -13.37 -4.21 7.90
C VAL A 57 -14.43 -3.22 7.43
N ALA A 58 -14.38 -2.80 6.18
CA ALA A 58 -15.33 -1.87 5.60
C ALA A 58 -16.77 -2.41 5.60
N ASP A 59 -16.97 -3.67 5.24
CA ASP A 59 -18.28 -4.33 5.27
C ASP A 59 -18.83 -4.41 6.70
N ALA A 60 -17.97 -4.80 7.66
CA ALA A 60 -18.37 -4.89 9.07
C ALA A 60 -18.71 -3.51 9.67
N ALA A 61 -18.03 -2.45 9.23
CA ALA A 61 -18.26 -1.09 9.67
C ALA A 61 -19.35 -0.34 8.86
N GLY A 62 -19.84 -0.93 7.77
CA GLY A 62 -20.84 -0.32 6.89
C GLY A 62 -20.31 0.88 6.10
N TRP A 63 -19.05 0.84 5.64
CA TRP A 63 -18.47 1.88 4.78
C TRP A 63 -19.00 1.81 3.35
N ASP A 64 -19.00 2.96 2.68
CA ASP A 64 -19.21 3.10 1.24
C ASP A 64 -17.84 3.05 0.54
N LEU A 65 -17.45 1.87 0.05
CA LEU A 65 -16.16 1.66 -0.59
C LEU A 65 -16.15 2.13 -2.05
N ILE A 66 -15.08 2.84 -2.41
CA ILE A 66 -14.85 3.35 -3.76
C ILE A 66 -13.56 2.74 -4.30
N GLY A 67 -13.68 1.73 -5.16
CA GLY A 67 -12.53 1.10 -5.81
C GLY A 67 -11.89 1.98 -6.89
N THR A 68 -10.57 2.03 -6.92
CA THR A 68 -9.79 2.73 -7.95
C THR A 68 -9.29 1.74 -9.00
N VAL A 69 -8.09 1.24 -8.84
CA VAL A 69 -7.43 0.28 -9.72
C VAL A 69 -6.79 -0.80 -8.87
N SER A 70 -6.76 -2.03 -9.36
CA SER A 70 -5.96 -3.11 -8.77
C SER A 70 -5.19 -3.86 -9.85
N GLY A 71 -3.88 -4.00 -9.65
CA GLY A 71 -3.05 -4.83 -10.50
C GLY A 71 -1.75 -5.22 -9.80
N HIS A 72 -1.30 -6.43 -10.07
CA HIS A 72 -0.03 -6.97 -9.61
C HIS A 72 0.82 -7.40 -10.80
N ALA A 73 2.09 -6.99 -10.81
CA ALA A 73 3.10 -7.49 -11.72
C ALA A 73 4.14 -8.31 -10.95
N THR A 74 4.53 -9.45 -11.52
CA THR A 74 5.58 -10.31 -10.93
C THR A 74 6.91 -9.56 -10.90
N PRO A 75 7.74 -9.71 -9.83
CA PRO A 75 9.02 -9.03 -9.72
C PRO A 75 9.88 -9.12 -10.98
N SER A 76 10.28 -7.97 -11.51
CA SER A 76 11.05 -7.85 -12.75
C SER A 76 11.68 -6.45 -12.86
N GLY A 77 12.03 -5.98 -14.06
CA GLY A 77 12.76 -4.72 -14.25
C GLY A 77 11.92 -3.47 -13.99
N ASN A 78 12.51 -2.32 -14.29
CA ASN A 78 11.87 -1.02 -14.10
C ASN A 78 10.55 -0.93 -14.88
N VAL A 79 9.58 -0.20 -14.32
CA VAL A 79 8.34 0.14 -15.02
C VAL A 79 8.63 1.28 -16.01
N PRO A 80 8.39 1.10 -17.32
CA PRO A 80 8.56 2.16 -18.30
C PRO A 80 7.70 3.38 -17.96
N ALA A 81 8.18 4.59 -18.24
CA ALA A 81 7.48 5.83 -17.86
C ALA A 81 6.02 5.86 -18.32
N ALA A 82 5.75 5.45 -19.56
CA ALA A 82 4.39 5.42 -20.11
C ALA A 82 3.46 4.42 -19.40
N ALA A 83 3.99 3.29 -18.92
CA ALA A 83 3.21 2.31 -18.16
C ALA A 83 2.88 2.86 -16.77
N TYR A 84 3.86 3.48 -16.11
CA TYR A 84 3.65 4.12 -14.82
C TYR A 84 2.65 5.29 -14.91
N ASP A 85 2.78 6.16 -15.91
CA ASP A 85 1.87 7.28 -16.12
C ASP A 85 0.43 6.81 -16.32
N GLU A 86 0.21 5.71 -17.04
CA GLU A 86 -1.13 5.14 -17.21
C GLU A 86 -1.69 4.55 -15.90
N LEU A 87 -0.87 3.84 -15.13
CA LEU A 87 -1.26 3.31 -13.81
C LEU A 87 -1.65 4.45 -12.85
N LYS A 88 -0.77 5.46 -12.74
CA LYS A 88 -0.99 6.66 -11.92
C LYS A 88 -2.24 7.39 -12.37
N ARG A 89 -2.41 7.63 -13.68
CA ARG A 89 -3.59 8.30 -14.23
C ARG A 89 -4.87 7.57 -13.86
N ARG A 90 -4.94 6.25 -14.03
CA ARG A 90 -6.13 5.45 -13.67
C ARG A 90 -6.49 5.55 -12.19
N LEU A 91 -5.49 5.47 -11.32
CA LEU A 91 -5.69 5.62 -9.87
C LEU A 91 -6.21 7.02 -9.55
N ILE A 92 -5.50 8.06 -9.99
CA ILE A 92 -5.78 9.46 -9.64
C ILE A 92 -7.08 9.96 -10.25
N ASP A 93 -7.41 9.59 -11.49
CA ASP A 93 -8.68 9.96 -12.09
C ASP A 93 -9.84 9.40 -11.28
N ARG A 94 -9.75 8.15 -10.79
CA ARG A 94 -10.82 7.57 -9.96
C ARG A 94 -10.92 8.20 -8.58
N VAL A 95 -9.80 8.54 -7.96
CA VAL A 95 -9.80 9.32 -6.71
C VAL A 95 -10.51 10.67 -6.93
N ARG A 96 -10.27 11.35 -8.05
CA ARG A 96 -10.99 12.60 -8.39
C ARG A 96 -12.48 12.39 -8.59
N HIS A 97 -12.88 11.35 -9.32
CA HIS A 97 -14.29 11.05 -9.58
C HIS A 97 -15.04 10.60 -8.32
N ALA A 98 -14.34 10.14 -7.28
CA ALA A 98 -14.93 9.79 -5.99
C ALA A 98 -15.58 10.99 -5.28
N GLY A 99 -15.13 12.21 -5.59
CA GLY A 99 -15.59 13.44 -4.96
C GLY A 99 -15.13 13.51 -3.49
N ASP A 100 -16.02 14.00 -2.63
CA ASP A 100 -15.75 14.06 -1.20
C ASP A 100 -15.72 12.65 -0.60
N VAL A 101 -14.60 12.34 0.06
CA VAL A 101 -14.33 11.06 0.71
C VAL A 101 -13.79 11.31 2.11
N ASP A 102 -14.07 10.37 3.00
CA ASP A 102 -13.67 10.47 4.41
C ASP A 102 -12.27 9.90 4.65
N GLY A 103 -11.81 8.95 3.82
CA GLY A 103 -10.49 8.33 3.97
C GLY A 103 -10.00 7.61 2.71
N VAL A 104 -8.71 7.25 2.73
CA VAL A 104 -8.07 6.47 1.67
C VAL A 104 -7.25 5.32 2.28
N LEU A 105 -7.41 4.12 1.71
CA LEU A 105 -6.55 2.97 1.93
C LEU A 105 -5.85 2.57 0.63
N LEU A 106 -4.52 2.46 0.65
CA LEU A 106 -3.76 1.97 -0.50
C LEU A 106 -2.97 0.73 -0.11
N TYR A 107 -3.07 -0.31 -0.91
CA TYR A 107 -2.25 -1.52 -0.78
C TYR A 107 -1.19 -1.50 -1.88
N LEU A 108 0.04 -1.17 -1.51
CA LEU A 108 1.16 -1.00 -2.46
C LEU A 108 2.30 -1.93 -2.07
N HIS A 109 3.21 -2.21 -3.00
CA HIS A 109 4.38 -3.02 -2.65
C HIS A 109 5.39 -2.19 -1.82
N GLY A 110 5.68 -0.97 -2.28
CA GLY A 110 6.68 -0.09 -1.70
C GLY A 110 8.05 -0.17 -2.37
N ALA A 111 8.25 -1.05 -3.36
CA ALA A 111 9.54 -1.25 -4.04
C ALA A 111 9.44 -1.13 -5.56
N MET A 112 8.40 -0.47 -6.07
CA MET A 112 8.26 -0.16 -7.47
C MET A 112 9.19 1.00 -7.84
N LEU A 113 9.97 0.79 -8.91
CA LEU A 113 10.76 1.84 -9.53
C LEU A 113 10.24 2.04 -10.95
N ALA A 114 9.77 3.25 -11.23
CA ALA A 114 9.43 3.71 -12.56
C ALA A 114 10.55 4.60 -13.13
N GLU A 115 10.73 4.59 -14.44
CA GLU A 115 11.77 5.39 -15.12
C GLU A 115 11.67 6.90 -14.80
N ASN A 116 10.46 7.41 -14.64
CA ASN A 116 10.17 8.81 -14.32
C ASN A 116 9.83 9.06 -12.84
N ALA A 117 9.75 8.01 -12.00
CA ALA A 117 9.48 8.11 -10.57
C ALA A 117 10.23 7.00 -9.81
N PRO A 118 11.46 7.28 -9.33
CA PRO A 118 12.25 6.30 -8.58
C PRO A 118 11.65 5.87 -7.25
N ASP A 119 10.82 6.72 -6.66
CA ASP A 119 9.94 6.44 -5.52
C ASP A 119 8.50 6.47 -6.01
N ALA A 120 8.09 5.40 -6.69
CA ALA A 120 6.81 5.38 -7.39
C ALA A 120 5.64 5.39 -6.40
N GLU A 121 5.72 4.63 -5.30
CA GLU A 121 4.68 4.63 -4.26
C GLU A 121 4.58 5.97 -3.53
N GLY A 122 5.70 6.64 -3.23
CA GLY A 122 5.69 7.98 -2.66
C GLY A 122 5.05 9.02 -3.59
N ASP A 123 5.35 8.94 -4.89
CA ASP A 123 4.73 9.79 -5.92
C ASP A 123 3.22 9.53 -6.06
N LEU A 124 2.78 8.26 -6.02
CA LEU A 124 1.35 7.90 -5.97
C LEU A 124 0.66 8.48 -4.73
N CYS A 125 1.26 8.31 -3.54
CA CYS A 125 0.71 8.83 -2.29
C CYS A 125 0.61 10.35 -2.30
N ALA A 126 1.63 11.05 -2.84
CA ALA A 126 1.63 12.50 -2.97
C ALA A 126 0.52 12.98 -3.92
N ALA A 127 0.37 12.33 -5.07
CA ALA A 127 -0.67 12.67 -6.03
C ALA A 127 -2.08 12.42 -5.47
N VAL A 128 -2.28 11.35 -4.69
CA VAL A 128 -3.54 11.11 -3.97
C VAL A 128 -3.81 12.24 -2.97
N ARG A 129 -2.80 12.60 -2.16
CA ARG A 129 -2.89 13.70 -1.18
C ARG A 129 -3.27 15.02 -1.83
N GLU A 130 -2.74 15.33 -3.01
CA GLU A 130 -3.11 16.54 -3.77
C GLU A 130 -4.59 16.55 -4.16
N VAL A 131 -5.18 15.39 -4.46
CA VAL A 131 -6.59 15.29 -4.85
C VAL A 131 -7.52 15.35 -3.65
N VAL A 132 -7.23 14.58 -2.59
CA VAL A 132 -8.15 14.45 -1.44
C VAL A 132 -7.97 15.56 -0.40
N GLY A 133 -6.90 16.36 -0.51
CA GLY A 133 -6.61 17.45 0.41
C GLY A 133 -5.97 17.00 1.73
N GLY A 134 -5.56 17.97 2.55
CA GLY A 134 -4.81 17.72 3.79
C GLY A 134 -5.64 17.09 4.92
N ASP A 135 -6.96 17.16 4.84
CA ASP A 135 -7.85 16.69 5.91
C ASP A 135 -8.25 15.23 5.79
N VAL A 136 -8.16 14.63 4.61
CA VAL A 136 -8.56 13.23 4.43
C VAL A 136 -7.43 12.30 4.87
N PRO A 137 -7.60 11.44 5.89
CA PRO A 137 -6.56 10.49 6.28
C PRO A 137 -6.23 9.50 5.17
N ILE A 138 -4.92 9.27 4.95
CA ILE A 138 -4.40 8.27 4.02
C ILE A 138 -3.63 7.22 4.84
N VAL A 139 -4.04 5.96 4.77
CA VAL A 139 -3.31 4.84 5.36
C VAL A 139 -2.83 3.92 4.24
N VAL A 140 -1.56 3.55 4.28
CA VAL A 140 -0.96 2.66 3.29
C VAL A 140 -0.54 1.35 3.94
N GLU A 141 -0.74 0.26 3.23
CA GLU A 141 -0.17 -1.05 3.53
C GLU A 141 0.96 -1.33 2.54
N LEU A 142 2.08 -1.85 3.03
CA LEU A 142 3.29 -2.11 2.27
C LEU A 142 3.87 -3.51 2.54
N ASP A 143 4.61 -4.02 1.56
CA ASP A 143 5.46 -5.19 1.72
C ASP A 143 6.66 -4.87 2.64
N LEU A 144 7.17 -5.86 3.37
CA LEU A 144 8.37 -5.71 4.21
C LEU A 144 9.64 -5.40 3.41
N HIS A 145 9.64 -5.69 2.11
CA HIS A 145 10.69 -5.34 1.17
C HIS A 145 10.56 -3.90 0.64
N GLY A 146 9.53 -3.16 1.05
CA GLY A 146 9.28 -1.79 0.60
C GLY A 146 10.41 -0.81 0.95
N ASN A 147 10.77 0.02 -0.02
CA ASN A 147 11.66 1.17 0.08
C ASN A 147 10.92 2.41 0.61
N ILE A 148 10.46 2.38 1.86
CA ILE A 148 9.66 3.45 2.48
C ILE A 148 10.45 4.77 2.52
N THR A 149 10.02 5.83 1.83
CA THR A 149 10.76 7.12 1.79
C THR A 149 10.23 8.13 2.81
N GLU A 150 11.08 9.10 3.19
CA GLU A 150 10.60 10.26 3.98
C GLU A 150 9.53 11.06 3.25
N ALA A 151 9.61 11.14 1.92
CA ALA A 151 8.64 11.85 1.10
C ALA A 151 7.25 11.21 1.22
N MET A 152 7.17 9.88 1.11
CA MET A 152 5.94 9.13 1.33
C MET A 152 5.41 9.32 2.76
N CYS A 153 6.27 9.19 3.78
CA CYS A 153 5.87 9.36 5.19
C CYS A 153 5.27 10.73 5.50
N ARG A 154 5.66 11.79 4.77
CA ARG A 154 5.13 13.16 4.97
C ARG A 154 3.70 13.35 4.46
N VAL A 155 3.24 12.51 3.53
CA VAL A 155 1.94 12.68 2.87
C VAL A 155 0.88 11.69 3.35
N VAL A 156 1.27 10.65 4.09
CA VAL A 156 0.37 9.63 4.66
C VAL A 156 0.25 9.77 6.18
N ASN A 157 -0.79 9.20 6.76
CA ASN A 157 -1.08 9.26 8.19
C ASN A 157 -0.65 8.00 8.94
N ALA A 158 -0.66 6.85 8.28
CA ALA A 158 -0.11 5.61 8.84
C ALA A 158 0.42 4.69 7.73
N VAL A 159 1.44 3.90 8.09
CA VAL A 159 2.04 2.87 7.24
C VAL A 159 1.97 1.54 7.99
N TYR A 160 1.34 0.54 7.39
CA TYR A 160 1.27 -0.83 7.91
C TYR A 160 2.11 -1.73 7.02
N VAL A 161 3.19 -2.30 7.57
CA VAL A 161 4.13 -3.14 6.80
C VAL A 161 3.94 -4.60 7.18
N TYR A 162 4.08 -5.53 6.23
CA TYR A 162 4.22 -6.96 6.55
C TYR A 162 5.26 -7.21 7.63
N ARG A 163 5.00 -8.21 8.47
CA ARG A 163 5.91 -8.64 9.55
C ARG A 163 6.43 -10.04 9.32
N THR A 164 5.97 -10.75 8.28
CA THR A 164 6.39 -12.12 8.00
C THR A 164 7.11 -12.30 6.67
N ASN A 165 8.18 -13.10 6.67
CA ASN A 165 8.85 -13.62 5.49
C ASN A 165 9.07 -15.15 5.66
N PRO A 166 8.48 -16.02 4.82
CA PRO A 166 7.60 -15.69 3.69
C PRO A 166 6.33 -14.95 4.12
N HIS A 167 5.77 -14.14 3.21
CA HIS A 167 4.60 -13.31 3.48
C HIS A 167 3.36 -14.17 3.68
N ILE A 168 2.89 -14.21 4.92
CA ILE A 168 1.66 -14.92 5.31
C ILE A 168 0.70 -14.02 6.10
N ASP A 169 1.06 -12.74 6.30
CA ASP A 169 0.31 -11.81 7.16
C ASP A 169 -0.29 -10.61 6.41
N ALA A 170 -0.33 -10.63 5.08
CA ALA A 170 -0.85 -9.53 4.27
C ALA A 170 -2.30 -9.18 4.63
N TYR A 171 -3.18 -10.17 4.70
CA TYR A 171 -4.58 -9.94 5.11
C TYR A 171 -4.69 -9.29 6.49
N GLU A 172 -3.94 -9.80 7.48
CA GLU A 172 -3.93 -9.30 8.85
C GLU A 172 -3.41 -7.85 8.92
N ARG A 173 -2.37 -7.53 8.15
CA ARG A 173 -1.87 -6.15 8.03
C ARG A 173 -2.92 -5.22 7.39
N GLY A 174 -3.64 -5.71 6.38
CA GLY A 174 -4.77 -5.01 5.78
C GLY A 174 -5.88 -4.68 6.79
N ILE A 175 -6.31 -5.68 7.57
CA ILE A 175 -7.29 -5.50 8.65
C ILE A 175 -6.83 -4.43 9.65
N GLU A 176 -5.56 -4.46 10.07
CA GLU A 176 -5.02 -3.49 11.01
C GLU A 176 -4.97 -2.07 10.44
N ALA A 177 -4.58 -1.91 9.17
CA ALA A 177 -4.59 -0.63 8.47
C ALA A 177 -6.01 -0.04 8.36
N ALA A 178 -7.00 -0.84 7.98
CA ALA A 178 -8.39 -0.38 7.90
C ALA A 178 -8.96 -0.04 9.29
N ARG A 179 -8.63 -0.80 10.33
CA ARG A 179 -9.02 -0.46 11.72
C ARG A 179 -8.35 0.81 12.23
N CYS A 180 -7.11 1.08 11.84
CA CYS A 180 -6.45 2.35 12.11
C CYS A 180 -7.23 3.52 11.51
N LEU A 181 -7.61 3.39 10.24
CA LEU A 181 -8.42 4.39 9.57
C LEU A 181 -9.77 4.57 10.28
N GLN A 182 -10.48 3.49 10.65
CA GLN A 182 -11.72 3.55 11.43
C GLN A 182 -11.54 4.40 12.70
N GLN A 183 -10.50 4.14 13.48
CA GLN A 183 -10.24 4.89 14.72
C GLN A 183 -9.98 6.39 14.45
N ILE A 184 -9.32 6.73 13.34
CA ILE A 184 -9.12 8.11 12.93
C ILE A 184 -10.45 8.77 12.57
N LEU A 185 -11.29 8.08 11.78
CA LEU A 185 -12.58 8.58 11.32
C LEU A 185 -13.59 8.78 12.46
N ASP A 186 -13.58 7.88 13.45
CA ASP A 186 -14.40 7.98 14.67
C ASP A 186 -13.90 9.05 15.65
N GLY A 187 -12.71 9.62 15.41
CA GLY A 187 -12.05 10.54 16.33
C GLY A 187 -11.47 9.85 17.59
N ALA A 188 -11.43 8.53 17.62
CA ALA A 188 -10.82 7.75 18.69
C ALA A 188 -9.28 7.81 18.66
N LEU A 189 -8.72 8.04 17.47
CA LEU A 189 -7.29 8.26 17.25
C LEU A 189 -7.08 9.61 16.56
N ALA A 190 -6.29 10.50 17.17
CA ALA A 190 -5.86 11.71 16.48
C ALA A 190 -5.05 11.33 15.23
N ARG A 191 -5.20 12.09 14.14
CA ARG A 191 -4.52 11.83 12.86
C ARG A 191 -3.00 11.72 13.10
N PRO A 192 -2.40 10.52 12.97
CA PRO A 192 -0.99 10.35 13.23
C PRO A 192 -0.14 10.98 12.12
N ALA A 193 1.10 11.31 12.48
CA ALA A 193 2.18 11.59 11.55
C ALA A 193 3.12 10.38 11.51
N VAL A 194 3.67 10.09 10.34
CA VAL A 194 4.59 8.96 10.16
C VAL A 194 6.04 9.45 10.24
N TYR A 195 6.82 8.81 11.11
CA TYR A 195 8.26 9.00 11.20
C TYR A 195 8.98 7.72 10.78
N ILE A 196 10.10 7.88 10.07
CA ILE A 196 10.95 6.78 9.66
C ILE A 196 12.40 7.02 10.08
N SER A 197 13.05 5.98 10.57
CA SER A 197 14.49 5.95 10.82
C SER A 197 15.08 4.73 10.10
N LYS A 198 16.02 4.98 9.19
CA LYS A 198 16.69 3.92 8.42
C LYS A 198 18.10 3.70 8.95
N PRO A 199 18.41 2.51 9.52
CA PRO A 199 19.81 2.18 9.76
C PRO A 199 20.53 2.04 8.39
N PRO A 200 21.82 2.43 8.28
CA PRO A 200 22.59 2.32 7.05
C PRO A 200 23.00 0.85 6.81
N MET A 201 22.02 0.00 6.54
CA MET A 201 22.16 -1.45 6.44
C MET A 201 21.27 -1.99 5.33
N ILE A 202 21.79 -2.98 4.60
CA ILE A 202 21.04 -3.76 3.63
C ILE A 202 21.13 -5.23 4.06
N PRO A 203 20.04 -5.85 4.56
CA PRO A 203 20.05 -7.26 4.90
C PRO A 203 20.18 -8.11 3.63
N PRO A 204 20.93 -9.22 3.66
CA PRO A 204 21.04 -10.12 2.52
C PRO A 204 19.73 -10.90 2.32
N THR A 205 19.24 -10.96 1.09
CA THR A 205 17.95 -11.58 0.76
C THR A 205 17.86 -13.06 1.14
N ILE A 206 19.00 -13.78 1.10
CA ILE A 206 19.10 -15.23 1.37
C ILE A 206 18.76 -15.65 2.81
N ASN A 207 18.59 -14.72 3.75
CA ASN A 207 18.27 -15.06 5.14
C ASN A 207 17.36 -14.02 5.83
N MET A 208 16.31 -13.57 5.13
CA MET A 208 15.35 -12.63 5.69
C MET A 208 14.13 -13.28 6.36
N ARG A 209 14.20 -14.57 6.73
CA ARG A 209 13.09 -15.26 7.40
C ARG A 209 12.76 -14.59 8.73
N THR A 210 11.49 -14.54 9.08
CA THR A 210 11.04 -13.88 10.32
C THR A 210 10.57 -14.84 11.40
N ALA A 211 10.48 -16.14 11.10
CA ALA A 211 10.23 -17.17 12.10
C ALA A 211 11.47 -17.46 12.97
N GLU A 212 12.66 -17.19 12.43
CA GLU A 212 13.96 -17.47 13.05
C GLU A 212 15.04 -16.55 12.49
N GLY A 213 16.19 -16.49 13.15
CA GLY A 213 17.36 -15.78 12.66
C GLY A 213 17.33 -14.26 12.85
N PRO A 214 18.30 -13.54 12.26
CA PRO A 214 18.55 -12.13 12.58
C PRO A 214 17.39 -11.19 12.29
N MET A 215 16.59 -11.45 11.25
CA MET A 215 15.44 -10.60 10.92
C MET A 215 14.33 -10.68 11.96
N ARG A 216 14.07 -11.86 12.55
CA ARG A 216 13.16 -11.99 13.69
C ARG A 216 13.60 -11.09 14.83
N ASP A 217 14.87 -11.21 15.24
CA ASP A 217 15.41 -10.45 16.37
C ASP A 217 15.39 -8.93 16.10
N LEU A 218 15.61 -8.51 14.85
CA LEU A 218 15.49 -7.10 14.43
C LEU A 218 14.05 -6.58 14.50
N ILE A 219 13.07 -7.36 14.02
CA ILE A 219 11.65 -7.00 14.08
C ILE A 219 11.19 -6.91 15.53
N GLU A 220 11.51 -7.91 16.37
CA GLU A 220 11.18 -7.90 17.81
C GLU A 220 11.77 -6.67 18.50
N ARG A 221 13.04 -6.34 18.21
CA ARG A 221 13.67 -5.15 18.75
C ARG A 221 12.97 -3.87 18.31
N GLY A 222 12.56 -3.78 17.03
CA GLY A 222 11.78 -2.66 16.51
C GLY A 222 10.44 -2.49 17.23
N ILE A 223 9.73 -3.60 17.47
CA ILE A 223 8.45 -3.59 18.21
C ILE A 223 8.65 -3.14 19.66
N CYS A 224 9.67 -3.64 20.35
CA CYS A 224 9.96 -3.24 21.72
C CYS A 224 10.19 -1.74 21.86
N LEU A 225 10.84 -1.10 20.87
CA LEU A 225 11.07 0.35 20.89
C LEU A 225 9.76 1.16 20.90
N LEU A 226 8.67 0.63 20.35
CA LEU A 226 7.36 1.29 20.33
C LEU A 226 6.67 1.31 21.71
N TYR A 227 7.07 0.44 22.64
CA TYR A 227 6.45 0.31 23.96
C TYR A 227 7.31 0.88 25.09
N THR A 228 8.54 1.33 24.78
CA THR A 228 9.51 1.85 25.77
C THR A 228 9.73 3.36 25.70
N SER A 229 8.99 4.07 24.84
CA SER A 229 9.00 5.53 24.66
C SER A 229 7.73 6.16 25.19
#